data_AF-A0A949QA67-F1
#
_entry.id   AF-A0A949QA67-F1
#
_cell.length_a   1.000
_cell.length_b   1.000
_cell.length_c   1.000
_cell.angle_alpha   90.00
_cell.angle_beta   90.00
_cell.angle_gamma   90.00
#
_symmetry.space_group_name_H-M   'P 1'
#
loop_
_entity.id
_entity.type
_entity.pdbx_description
1 polymer ?
#
loop_
_entity_poly.entity_id
_entity_poly.type
_entity_poly.pdbx_seq_one_letter_code
_entity_poly.pdbx_strand_id
1 'polypeptide(L)'
;VATDVSMMTRAGVERIMRFAFRLAQSRPRKWLTVVTKSNAQRHAMVMWDEIAKEISAEFPDVHWDKELVDACTARMVNRPASLDTLVATNLHADILSDLAAALAGSLGIAPTGNIDPERRYPSMFEPIHGSAFDIMGQGLANPIGSFWSCVMMLEHIGLPEQAALLMQPIEAVTANPKLHTRDLGGQASTQQVTDAVCNLLRSA
;
A
#
# COMPACT_ATOMS: atom_id res chain seq x y z
N VAL A 1 10.50 5.95 -34.03
CA VAL A 1 9.33 5.21 -33.48
C VAL A 1 9.78 4.56 -32.18
N ALA A 2 9.02 4.69 -31.10
CA ALA A 2 9.24 4.02 -29.82
C ALA A 2 7.98 3.19 -29.47
N THR A 3 8.16 2.06 -28.80
CA THR A 3 7.08 1.10 -28.50
C THR A 3 7.23 0.54 -27.09
N ASP A 4 6.15 0.60 -26.31
CA ASP A 4 6.03 -0.04 -25.00
C ASP A 4 4.92 -1.09 -25.04
N VAL A 5 5.17 -2.26 -24.43
CA VAL A 5 4.24 -3.39 -24.42
C VAL A 5 3.90 -3.79 -22.99
N SER A 6 2.61 -3.76 -22.64
CA SER A 6 2.13 -4.34 -21.40
C SER A 6 1.77 -5.81 -21.61
N MET A 7 2.37 -6.69 -20.80
CA MET A 7 2.10 -8.12 -20.83
C MET A 7 1.35 -8.56 -19.58
N MET A 8 0.26 -9.31 -19.78
CA MET A 8 -0.49 -9.96 -18.70
C MET A 8 -0.60 -11.44 -19.03
N THR A 9 -0.27 -12.30 -18.07
CA THR A 9 -0.43 -13.75 -18.20
C THR A 9 -1.56 -14.20 -17.31
N ARG A 10 -2.34 -15.20 -17.75
CA ARG A 10 -3.41 -15.79 -16.94
C ARG A 10 -2.91 -16.22 -15.55
N ALA A 11 -1.78 -16.92 -15.49
CA ALA A 11 -1.18 -17.34 -14.23
C ALA A 11 -0.84 -16.16 -13.30
N GLY A 12 -0.30 -15.06 -13.84
CA GLY A 12 0.01 -13.86 -13.06
C GLY A 12 -1.25 -13.16 -12.53
N VAL A 13 -2.26 -13.00 -13.39
CA VAL A 13 -3.54 -12.38 -13.03
C VAL A 13 -4.29 -13.22 -11.99
N GLU A 14 -4.39 -14.53 -12.18
CA GLU A 14 -5.03 -15.42 -11.21
C GLU A 14 -4.36 -15.34 -9.84
N ARG A 15 -3.02 -15.30 -9.79
CA ARG A 15 -2.26 -15.21 -8.54
C ARG A 15 -2.57 -13.92 -7.79
N ILE A 16 -2.51 -12.76 -8.44
CA ILE A 16 -2.78 -11.48 -7.77
C ILE A 16 -4.25 -11.34 -7.39
N MET A 17 -5.18 -11.85 -8.20
CA MET A 17 -6.60 -11.85 -7.88
C MET A 17 -6.88 -12.70 -6.64
N ARG A 18 -6.41 -13.95 -6.59
CA ARG A 18 -6.58 -14.80 -5.40
C ARG A 18 -5.95 -14.18 -4.16
N PHE A 19 -4.80 -13.53 -4.29
CA PHE A 19 -4.17 -12.80 -3.18
C PHE A 19 -5.06 -11.65 -2.71
N ALA A 20 -5.56 -10.81 -3.63
CA ALA A 20 -6.41 -9.68 -3.30
C ALA A 20 -7.75 -10.09 -2.68
N PHE A 21 -8.40 -11.14 -3.20
CA PHE A 21 -9.62 -11.68 -2.61
C PHE A 21 -9.39 -12.25 -1.21
N ARG A 22 -8.31 -13.00 -0.97
CA ARG A 22 -7.94 -13.46 0.39
C ARG A 22 -7.67 -12.30 1.33
N LEU A 23 -6.97 -11.27 0.86
CA LEU A 23 -6.69 -10.07 1.64
C LEU A 23 -7.98 -9.31 1.98
N ALA A 24 -8.90 -9.16 1.03
CA ALA A 24 -10.21 -8.58 1.30
C ALA A 24 -11.00 -9.43 2.30
N GLN A 25 -11.01 -10.76 2.15
CA GLN A 25 -11.72 -11.69 3.04
C GLN A 25 -11.25 -11.62 4.49
N SER A 26 -9.95 -11.35 4.74
CA SER A 26 -9.42 -11.21 6.09
C SER A 26 -9.77 -9.88 6.76
N ARG A 27 -10.26 -8.89 6.01
CA ARG A 27 -10.63 -7.57 6.53
C ARG A 27 -12.08 -7.55 7.01
N PRO A 28 -12.42 -6.74 8.03
CA PRO A 28 -13.77 -6.70 8.59
C PRO A 28 -14.88 -6.40 7.57
N ARG A 29 -14.60 -5.55 6.58
CA ARG A 29 -15.59 -5.14 5.56
C ARG A 29 -15.74 -6.12 4.41
N LYS A 30 -14.78 -7.03 4.20
CA LYS A 30 -14.78 -8.01 3.11
C LYS A 30 -15.11 -7.40 1.75
N TRP A 31 -14.47 -6.27 1.43
CA TRP A 31 -14.77 -5.50 0.22
C TRP A 31 -13.53 -5.36 -0.68
N LEU A 32 -13.65 -5.79 -1.94
CA LEU A 32 -12.63 -5.67 -2.96
C LEU A 32 -13.09 -4.80 -4.14
N THR A 33 -12.27 -3.85 -4.56
CA THR A 33 -12.46 -3.11 -5.81
C THR A 33 -11.41 -3.52 -6.83
N VAL A 34 -11.85 -4.07 -7.96
CA VAL A 34 -11.01 -4.46 -9.09
C VAL A 34 -10.87 -3.28 -10.05
N VAL A 35 -9.70 -2.66 -10.07
CA VAL A 35 -9.40 -1.51 -10.92
C VAL A 35 -9.04 -1.97 -12.32
N THR A 36 -9.66 -1.39 -13.34
CA THR A 36 -9.49 -1.79 -14.74
C THR A 36 -9.46 -0.60 -15.70
N LYS A 37 -9.09 -0.86 -16.95
CA LYS A 37 -9.31 0.06 -18.08
C LYS A 37 -9.74 -0.70 -19.33
N SER A 38 -10.58 -1.72 -19.14
CA SER A 38 -11.03 -2.64 -20.20
C SER A 38 -11.77 -1.96 -21.35
N ASN A 39 -12.33 -0.77 -21.15
CA ASN A 39 -12.92 0.05 -22.22
C ASN A 39 -11.89 0.53 -23.26
N ALA A 40 -10.64 0.77 -22.87
CA ALA A 40 -9.56 1.20 -23.75
C ALA A 40 -8.58 0.05 -24.08
N GLN A 41 -8.26 -0.81 -23.11
CA GLN A 41 -7.34 -1.94 -23.26
C GLN A 41 -8.10 -3.26 -23.45
N ARG A 42 -8.70 -3.42 -24.63
CA ARG A 42 -9.73 -4.45 -24.93
C ARG A 42 -9.27 -5.90 -24.90
N HIS A 43 -7.97 -6.18 -24.76
CA HIS A 43 -7.46 -7.54 -24.70
C HIS A 43 -7.00 -7.87 -23.28
N ALA A 44 -5.90 -7.26 -22.83
CA ALA A 44 -5.29 -7.57 -21.54
C ALA A 44 -6.22 -7.27 -20.35
N MET A 45 -6.87 -6.10 -20.34
CA MET A 45 -7.78 -5.73 -19.25
C MET A 45 -9.14 -6.42 -19.32
N VAL A 46 -9.55 -6.94 -20.49
CA VAL A 46 -10.74 -7.79 -20.58
C VAL A 46 -10.43 -9.17 -19.98
N MET A 47 -9.27 -9.76 -20.28
CA MET A 47 -8.80 -10.97 -19.61
C MET A 47 -8.69 -10.77 -18.09
N TRP A 48 -8.21 -9.61 -17.63
CA TRP A 48 -8.20 -9.22 -16.22
C TRP A 48 -9.60 -9.25 -15.57
N ASP A 49 -10.59 -8.61 -16.21
CA ASP A 49 -11.99 -8.59 -15.75
C ASP A 49 -12.62 -10.00 -15.72
N GLU A 50 -12.35 -10.83 -16.74
CA GLU A 50 -12.86 -12.21 -16.84
C GLU A 50 -12.30 -13.08 -15.72
N ILE A 51 -10.97 -13.04 -15.51
CA ILE A 51 -10.33 -13.80 -14.44
C ILE A 51 -10.79 -13.33 -13.06
N ALA A 52 -10.99 -12.03 -12.83
CA ALA A 52 -11.55 -11.54 -11.57
C ALA A 52 -12.92 -12.18 -11.27
N LYS A 53 -13.78 -12.27 -12.29
CA LYS A 53 -15.09 -12.91 -12.16
C LYS A 53 -14.97 -14.42 -11.89
N GLU A 54 -14.08 -15.12 -12.58
CA GLU A 54 -13.80 -16.55 -12.36
C GLU A 54 -13.34 -16.80 -10.92
N ILE A 55 -12.32 -16.06 -10.46
CA ILE A 55 -11.76 -16.18 -9.11
C ILE A 55 -12.77 -15.81 -8.03
N SER A 56 -13.67 -14.84 -8.28
CA SER A 56 -14.68 -14.44 -7.29
C SER A 56 -15.56 -15.59 -6.80
N ALA A 57 -15.74 -16.64 -7.61
CA ALA A 57 -16.50 -17.83 -7.21
C ALA A 57 -15.83 -18.63 -6.07
N GLU A 58 -14.52 -18.48 -5.88
CA GLU A 58 -13.77 -19.07 -4.76
C GLU A 58 -14.02 -18.30 -3.44
N PHE A 59 -14.58 -17.09 -3.48
CA PHE A 59 -14.72 -16.16 -2.34
C PHE A 59 -16.15 -15.60 -2.21
N PRO A 60 -17.18 -16.44 -1.98
CA PRO A 60 -18.58 -16.02 -2.01
C PRO A 60 -18.98 -15.04 -0.89
N ASP A 61 -18.15 -14.89 0.14
CA ASP A 61 -18.37 -13.97 1.26
C ASP A 61 -17.67 -12.60 1.08
N VAL A 62 -16.92 -12.41 -0.01
CA VAL A 62 -16.29 -11.13 -0.36
C VAL A 62 -17.21 -10.37 -1.31
N HIS A 63 -17.67 -9.20 -0.88
CA HIS A 63 -18.30 -8.27 -1.80
C HIS A 63 -17.24 -7.66 -2.71
N TRP A 64 -17.52 -7.57 -4.01
CA TRP A 64 -16.59 -6.92 -4.92
C TRP A 64 -17.29 -6.13 -6.02
N ASP A 65 -16.65 -5.04 -6.42
CA ASP A 65 -17.01 -4.24 -7.58
C ASP A 65 -15.81 -4.11 -8.53
N LYS A 66 -16.08 -3.69 -9.77
CA LYS A 66 -15.04 -3.26 -10.70
C LYS A 66 -15.21 -1.80 -11.06
N GLU A 67 -14.11 -1.08 -11.18
CA GLU A 67 -14.13 0.34 -11.45
C GLU A 67 -13.02 0.72 -12.44
N LEU A 68 -13.33 1.65 -13.35
CA LEU A 68 -12.34 2.16 -14.28
C LEU A 68 -11.33 3.03 -13.51
N VAL A 69 -10.04 2.97 -13.86
CA VAL A 69 -8.98 3.66 -13.11
C VAL A 69 -9.22 5.17 -12.93
N ASP A 70 -9.82 5.84 -13.92
CA ASP A 70 -10.20 7.25 -13.86
C ASP A 70 -11.40 7.52 -12.94
N ALA A 71 -12.37 6.61 -12.89
CA ALA A 71 -13.44 6.69 -11.90
C ALA A 71 -12.92 6.38 -10.49
N CYS A 72 -11.99 5.43 -10.37
CA CYS A 72 -11.36 5.04 -9.12
C CYS A 72 -10.55 6.18 -8.50
N THR A 73 -9.75 6.92 -9.28
CA THR A 73 -9.04 8.11 -8.79
C THR A 73 -10.02 9.17 -8.27
N ALA A 74 -11.11 9.42 -8.99
CA ALA A 74 -12.16 10.33 -8.53
C ALA A 74 -12.86 9.82 -7.25
N ARG A 75 -13.08 8.52 -7.11
CA ARG A 75 -13.68 7.90 -5.91
C ARG A 75 -12.75 7.99 -4.71
N MET A 76 -11.45 7.79 -4.87
CA MET A 76 -10.46 7.95 -3.81
C MET A 76 -10.49 9.37 -3.22
N VAL A 77 -10.63 10.40 -4.07
CA VAL A 77 -10.71 11.79 -3.61
C VAL A 77 -12.08 12.12 -3.01
N ASN A 78 -13.16 11.83 -3.74
CA ASN A 78 -14.50 12.31 -3.38
C ASN A 78 -15.17 11.46 -2.29
N ARG A 79 -14.89 10.16 -2.25
CA ARG A 79 -15.56 9.18 -1.38
C ARG A 79 -14.56 8.11 -0.87
N PRO A 80 -13.41 8.47 -0.27
CA PRO A 80 -12.39 7.50 0.15
C PRO A 80 -12.92 6.40 1.07
N ALA A 81 -13.83 6.73 1.99
CA ALA A 81 -14.44 5.76 2.91
C ALA A 81 -15.24 4.64 2.23
N SER A 82 -15.63 4.83 0.96
CA SER A 82 -16.32 3.80 0.17
C SER A 82 -15.40 2.70 -0.34
N LEU A 83 -14.08 2.83 -0.16
CA LEU A 83 -13.06 1.86 -0.57
C LEU A 83 -12.54 1.07 0.65
N ASP A 84 -11.99 -0.12 0.40
CA ASP A 84 -11.35 -0.95 1.42
C ASP A 84 -10.09 -1.64 0.89
N THR A 85 -10.23 -2.69 0.07
CA THR A 85 -9.10 -3.34 -0.64
C THR A 85 -9.20 -3.01 -2.12
N LEU A 86 -8.09 -2.60 -2.75
CA LEU A 86 -8.01 -2.38 -4.19
C LEU A 86 -7.02 -3.37 -4.81
N VAL A 87 -7.37 -3.89 -5.98
CA VAL A 87 -6.43 -4.63 -6.83
C VAL A 87 -6.35 -3.95 -8.19
N ALA A 88 -5.12 -3.71 -8.65
CA ALA A 88 -4.85 -3.03 -9.90
C ALA A 88 -3.64 -3.66 -10.58
N THR A 89 -3.45 -3.34 -11.86
CA THR A 89 -2.23 -3.72 -12.60
C THR A 89 -1.06 -2.87 -12.13
N ASN A 90 0.18 -3.31 -12.40
CA ASN A 90 1.42 -2.67 -11.93
C ASN A 90 1.39 -1.13 -12.04
N LEU A 91 1.25 -0.59 -13.26
CA LEU A 91 1.23 0.87 -13.48
C LEU A 91 0.03 1.59 -12.84
N HIS A 92 -1.15 0.95 -12.81
CA HIS A 92 -2.31 1.56 -12.16
C HIS A 92 -2.14 1.57 -10.64
N ALA A 93 -1.62 0.49 -10.06
CA ALA A 93 -1.36 0.37 -8.64
C ALA A 93 -0.35 1.44 -8.20
N ASP A 94 0.76 1.60 -8.92
CA ASP A 94 1.80 2.61 -8.69
C ASP A 94 1.21 4.03 -8.51
N ILE A 95 0.39 4.45 -9.48
CA ILE A 95 -0.28 5.76 -9.44
C ILE A 95 -1.30 5.85 -8.29
N LEU A 96 -2.11 4.80 -8.08
CA LEU A 96 -3.16 4.82 -7.08
C LEU A 96 -2.60 4.76 -5.65
N SER A 97 -1.51 4.02 -5.42
CA SER A 97 -0.87 3.94 -4.10
C SER A 97 -0.25 5.27 -3.69
N ASP A 98 0.36 6.01 -4.62
CA ASP A 98 0.84 7.37 -4.37
C ASP A 98 -0.31 8.34 -4.05
N LEU A 99 -1.42 8.25 -4.79
CA LEU A 99 -2.63 9.03 -4.49
C LEU A 99 -3.16 8.70 -3.09
N ALA A 100 -3.19 7.42 -2.71
CA ALA A 100 -3.61 7.00 -1.37
C ALA A 100 -2.69 7.58 -0.28
N ALA A 101 -1.37 7.54 -0.49
CA ALA A 101 -0.40 8.07 0.46
C ALA A 101 -0.54 9.60 0.61
N ALA A 102 -0.72 10.33 -0.49
CA ALA A 102 -0.97 11.77 -0.47
C ALA A 102 -2.28 12.13 0.26
N LEU A 103 -3.37 11.38 0.02
CA LEU A 103 -4.65 11.57 0.71
C LEU A 103 -4.57 11.24 2.22
N ALA A 104 -3.70 10.30 2.60
CA ALA A 104 -3.45 9.96 4.00
C ALA A 104 -2.58 11.00 4.74
N GLY A 105 -1.93 11.92 4.01
CA GLY A 105 -1.22 13.08 4.55
C GLY A 105 0.20 13.25 4.03
N SER A 106 0.90 12.16 3.69
CA SER A 106 2.24 12.22 3.13
C SER A 106 2.67 10.88 2.52
N LEU A 107 3.49 10.92 1.47
CA LEU A 107 4.21 9.74 0.95
C LEU A 107 5.24 9.22 1.98
N GLY A 108 5.78 10.10 2.82
CA GLY A 108 6.79 9.77 3.83
C GLY A 108 6.31 8.83 4.94
N ILE A 109 5.00 8.62 5.07
CA ILE A 109 4.41 7.74 6.09
C ILE A 109 3.94 6.39 5.53
N ALA A 110 3.88 6.21 4.20
CA ALA A 110 3.24 5.04 3.60
C ALA A 110 4.21 3.83 3.53
N PRO A 111 3.91 2.71 4.23
CA PRO A 111 4.71 1.50 4.16
C PRO A 111 4.31 0.62 2.97
N THR A 112 5.19 -0.26 2.53
CA THR A 112 4.85 -1.29 1.51
C THR A 112 5.50 -2.64 1.79
N GLY A 113 4.92 -3.67 1.17
CA GLY A 113 5.47 -5.02 1.14
C GLY A 113 5.32 -5.65 -0.25
N ASN A 114 6.44 -5.98 -0.86
CA ASN A 114 6.54 -6.81 -2.06
C ASN A 114 6.50 -8.28 -1.64
N ILE A 115 5.29 -8.83 -1.58
CA ILE A 115 5.03 -10.16 -1.04
C ILE A 115 5.12 -11.23 -2.14
N ASP A 116 5.81 -12.34 -1.84
CA ASP A 116 5.58 -13.61 -2.52
C ASP A 116 4.47 -14.38 -1.78
N PRO A 117 3.23 -14.45 -2.34
CA PRO A 117 2.11 -15.10 -1.66
C PRO A 117 2.36 -16.58 -1.37
N GLU A 118 3.21 -17.24 -2.15
CA GLU A 118 3.53 -18.66 -2.03
C GLU A 118 4.72 -18.92 -1.10
N ARG A 119 5.37 -17.86 -0.60
CA ARG A 119 6.56 -17.91 0.27
C ARG A 119 7.70 -18.80 -0.29
N ARG A 120 7.83 -18.87 -1.61
CA ARG A 120 8.93 -19.59 -2.28
C ARG A 120 10.21 -18.78 -2.28
N TYR A 121 10.09 -17.45 -2.32
CA TYR A 121 11.19 -16.50 -2.26
C TYR A 121 10.99 -15.49 -1.12
N PRO A 122 12.07 -14.85 -0.65
CA PRO A 122 11.95 -13.78 0.34
C PRO A 122 11.05 -12.65 -0.16
N SER A 123 10.16 -12.18 0.71
CA SER A 123 9.40 -10.94 0.50
C SER A 123 10.28 -9.75 0.88
N MET A 124 10.01 -8.58 0.30
CA MET A 124 10.76 -7.34 0.54
C MET A 124 9.83 -6.26 1.11
N PHE A 125 10.30 -5.50 2.09
CA PHE A 125 9.51 -4.47 2.76
C PHE A 125 10.27 -3.15 2.70
N GLU A 126 9.62 -2.11 2.16
CA GLU A 126 10.23 -0.82 1.89
C GLU A 126 9.17 0.29 1.92
N PRO A 127 9.52 1.54 2.28
CA PRO A 127 8.60 2.65 2.12
C PRO A 127 8.30 2.89 0.64
N ILE A 128 7.10 3.42 0.34
CA ILE A 128 6.70 3.66 -1.06
C ILE A 128 7.49 4.78 -1.74
N HIS A 129 7.98 5.74 -0.96
CA HIS A 129 8.59 6.94 -1.51
C HIS A 129 9.95 6.67 -2.14
N GLY A 130 10.31 7.48 -3.15
CA GLY A 130 11.63 7.43 -3.77
C GLY A 130 12.76 8.03 -2.91
N SER A 131 13.94 8.18 -3.51
CA SER A 131 15.18 8.60 -2.84
C SER A 131 15.22 10.04 -2.32
N ALA A 132 14.25 10.89 -2.69
CA ALA A 132 14.15 12.30 -2.28
C ALA A 132 15.49 13.07 -2.39
N PHE A 133 16.05 13.10 -3.61
CA PHE A 133 17.40 13.65 -3.88
C PHE A 133 17.59 15.11 -3.46
N ASP A 134 16.50 15.89 -3.45
CA ASP A 134 16.46 17.29 -3.06
C ASP A 134 16.74 17.51 -1.55
N ILE A 135 16.51 16.51 -0.70
CA ILE A 135 16.75 16.56 0.76
C ILE A 135 17.82 15.58 1.25
N MET A 136 18.49 14.87 0.34
CA MET A 136 19.52 13.90 0.68
C MET A 136 20.63 14.52 1.54
N GLY A 137 20.97 13.87 2.65
CA GLY A 137 22.01 14.32 3.59
C GLY A 137 21.63 15.49 4.48
N GLN A 138 20.40 16.03 4.38
CA GLN A 138 19.97 17.19 5.18
C GLN A 138 19.30 16.81 6.51
N GLY A 139 19.04 15.52 6.75
CA GLY A 139 18.36 15.05 7.97
C GLY A 139 16.90 15.49 8.07
N LEU A 140 16.23 15.69 6.93
CA LEU A 140 14.85 16.19 6.83
C LEU A 140 13.82 15.11 6.44
N ALA A 141 14.28 13.92 6.05
CA ALA A 141 13.41 12.85 5.61
C ALA A 141 12.52 12.34 6.76
N ASN A 142 11.27 12.00 6.44
CA ASN A 142 10.37 11.36 7.37
C ASN A 142 10.70 9.86 7.50
N PRO A 143 11.10 9.35 8.68
CA PRO A 143 11.48 7.94 8.82
C PRO A 143 10.27 7.00 9.06
N ILE A 144 9.05 7.54 9.18
CA ILE A 144 7.87 6.77 9.59
C ILE A 144 7.54 5.65 8.60
N GLY A 145 7.56 5.90 7.29
CA GLY A 145 7.29 4.87 6.28
C GLY A 145 8.26 3.69 6.37
N SER A 146 9.54 3.94 6.69
CA SER A 146 10.54 2.89 6.92
C SER A 146 10.24 2.07 8.17
N PHE A 147 9.91 2.72 9.29
CA PHE A 147 9.55 2.01 10.52
C PHE A 147 8.28 1.18 10.36
N TRP A 148 7.27 1.72 9.69
CA TRP A 148 6.02 1.01 9.46
C TRP A 148 6.19 -0.14 8.45
N SER A 149 7.13 -0.04 7.51
CA SER A 149 7.52 -1.19 6.66
C SER A 149 8.14 -2.33 7.49
N CYS A 150 8.91 -2.00 8.54
CA CYS A 150 9.40 -3.01 9.49
C CYS A 150 8.27 -3.67 10.28
N VAL A 151 7.20 -2.93 10.64
CA VAL A 151 6.00 -3.51 11.27
C VAL A 151 5.38 -4.55 10.34
N MET A 152 5.17 -4.22 9.05
CA MET A 152 4.65 -5.18 8.06
C MET A 152 5.55 -6.42 7.93
N MET A 153 6.87 -6.23 7.96
CA MET A 153 7.83 -7.34 7.94
C MET A 153 7.67 -8.25 9.17
N LEU A 154 7.59 -7.68 10.37
CA LEU A 154 7.42 -8.42 11.62
C LEU A 154 6.12 -9.24 11.61
N GLU A 155 5.02 -8.66 11.14
CA GLU A 155 3.76 -9.39 10.95
C GLU A 155 3.93 -10.55 9.97
N HIS A 156 4.61 -10.32 8.84
CA HIS A 156 4.83 -11.34 7.81
C HIS A 156 5.63 -12.56 8.33
N ILE A 157 6.64 -12.32 9.17
CA ILE A 157 7.48 -13.38 9.75
C ILE A 157 6.90 -14.01 11.03
N GLY A 158 5.66 -13.64 11.40
CA GLY A 158 4.94 -14.26 12.52
C GLY A 158 5.31 -13.70 13.89
N LEU A 159 5.73 -12.43 13.95
CA LEU A 159 6.07 -11.70 15.17
C LEU A 159 5.09 -10.54 15.45
N PRO A 160 3.79 -10.83 15.66
CA PRO A 160 2.76 -9.78 15.80
C PRO A 160 2.91 -8.97 17.10
N GLU A 161 3.45 -9.56 18.18
CA GLU A 161 3.69 -8.84 19.43
C GLU A 161 4.78 -7.77 19.25
N GLN A 162 5.85 -8.11 18.54
CA GLN A 162 6.94 -7.17 18.22
C GLN A 162 6.48 -6.11 17.22
N ALA A 163 5.64 -6.50 16.26
CA ALA A 163 5.01 -5.56 15.34
C ALA A 163 4.16 -4.52 16.10
N ALA A 164 3.32 -4.98 17.02
CA ALA A 164 2.50 -4.10 17.86
C ALA A 164 3.36 -3.20 18.77
N LEU A 165 4.43 -3.74 19.35
CA LEU A 165 5.38 -2.97 20.17
C LEU A 165 6.04 -1.83 19.37
N LEU A 166 6.35 -2.05 18.09
CA LEU A 166 6.90 -1.01 17.21
C LEU A 166 5.82 -0.02 16.72
N MET A 167 4.60 -0.50 16.46
CA MET A 167 3.52 0.35 15.97
C MET A 167 3.08 1.40 17.01
N GLN A 168 3.04 1.05 18.30
CA GLN A 168 2.63 1.98 19.37
C GLN A 168 3.43 3.30 19.38
N PRO A 169 4.79 3.29 19.39
CA PRO A 169 5.60 4.49 19.21
C PRO A 169 5.33 5.25 17.92
N ILE A 170 5.13 4.56 16.80
CA ILE A 170 4.83 5.19 15.50
C ILE A 170 3.53 6.00 15.59
N GLU A 171 2.48 5.43 16.17
CA GLU A 171 1.19 6.11 16.38
C GLU A 171 1.35 7.30 17.33
N ALA A 172 2.06 7.13 18.45
CA ALA A 172 2.27 8.21 19.42
C ALA A 172 3.06 9.39 18.82
N VAL A 173 4.07 9.12 18.00
CA VAL A 173 4.88 10.14 17.33
C VAL A 173 4.09 10.85 16.23
N THR A 174 3.35 10.10 15.40
CA THR A 174 2.52 10.69 14.34
C THR A 174 1.31 11.46 14.89
N ALA A 175 0.82 11.12 16.09
CA ALA A 175 -0.22 11.88 16.79
C ALA A 175 0.27 13.20 17.42
N ASN A 176 1.58 13.44 17.50
CA ASN A 176 2.16 14.64 18.12
C ASN A 176 2.67 15.65 17.06
N PRO A 177 1.98 16.79 16.84
CA PRO A 177 2.39 17.79 15.84
C PRO A 177 3.80 18.36 16.03
N LYS A 178 4.36 18.31 17.25
CA LYS A 178 5.74 18.77 17.50
C LYS A 178 6.80 17.84 16.89
N LEU A 179 6.43 16.61 16.58
CA LEU A 179 7.30 15.60 15.97
C LEU A 179 7.01 15.42 14.48
N HIS A 180 6.15 16.24 13.90
CA HIS A 180 5.91 16.20 12.46
C HIS A 180 7.13 16.73 11.71
N THR A 181 7.60 15.96 10.74
CA THR A 181 8.56 16.41 9.72
C THR A 181 7.88 17.36 8.73
N ARG A 182 8.66 17.96 7.82
CA ARG A 182 8.19 19.01 6.91
C ARG A 182 7.09 18.56 5.96
N ASP A 183 7.13 17.31 5.51
CA ASP A 183 6.10 16.69 4.66
C ASP A 183 4.74 16.55 5.36
N LEU A 184 4.72 16.54 6.70
CA LEU A 184 3.51 16.60 7.53
C LEU A 184 3.19 18.02 8.01
N GLY A 185 3.92 19.05 7.53
CA GLY A 185 3.73 20.45 7.90
C GLY A 185 4.46 20.90 9.17
N GLY A 186 5.29 20.06 9.78
CA GLY A 186 6.06 20.39 10.97
C GLY A 186 7.51 20.81 10.69
N GLN A 187 8.34 20.79 11.74
CA GLN A 187 9.76 21.20 11.67
C GLN A 187 10.72 20.15 12.24
N ALA A 188 10.23 18.99 12.64
CA ALA A 188 11.07 17.94 13.19
C ALA A 188 12.07 17.42 12.14
N SER A 189 13.28 17.10 12.60
CA SER A 189 14.28 16.41 11.79
C SER A 189 14.10 14.90 11.86
N THR A 190 14.71 14.17 10.91
CA THR A 190 14.76 12.70 10.93
C THR A 190 15.26 12.17 12.28
N GLN A 191 16.29 12.81 12.85
CA GLN A 191 16.87 12.42 14.12
C GLN A 191 15.89 12.61 15.28
N GLN A 192 15.19 13.75 15.35
CA GLN A 192 14.21 14.01 16.42
C GLN A 192 13.07 13.00 16.42
N VAL A 193 12.55 12.64 15.24
CA VAL A 193 11.50 11.62 15.10
C VAL A 193 12.02 10.25 15.50
N THR A 194 13.23 9.88 15.04
CA THR A 194 13.88 8.60 15.39
C THR A 194 14.12 8.48 16.89
N ASP A 195 14.65 9.52 17.53
CA ASP A 195 14.92 9.54 18.97
C ASP A 195 13.63 9.40 19.78
N ALA A 196 12.55 10.06 19.33
CA ALA A 196 11.24 9.94 19.98
C ALA A 196 10.70 8.50 19.91
N VAL A 197 10.76 7.85 18.75
CA VAL A 197 10.39 6.43 18.59
C VAL A 197 11.24 5.54 19.49
N CYS A 198 12.56 5.69 19.47
CA CYS A 198 13.48 4.90 20.30
C CYS A 198 13.25 5.09 21.81
N ASN A 199 12.97 6.31 22.26
CA ASN A 199 12.71 6.58 23.68
C ASN A 199 11.39 5.95 24.15
N LEU A 200 10.36 5.98 23.31
CA LEU A 200 9.09 5.31 23.60
C LEU A 200 9.26 3.79 23.64
N LEU A 201 10.01 3.20 22.71
CA LEU A 201 10.32 1.76 22.70
C LEU A 201 11.06 1.30 23.95
N ARG A 202 11.99 2.10 24.48
CA ARG A 202 12.74 1.75 25.69
C ARG A 202 11.91 1.89 26.98
N SER A 203 10.81 2.62 26.91
CA SER A 203 9.94 2.89 28.06
C SER A 203 8.72 1.96 28.13
N ALA A 204 8.54 1.11 27.10
CA ALA A 204 7.51 0.09 27.00
C ALA A 204 8.01 -1.24 27.60
#